data_AF-A0A4Q1DC35-F1
#
_entry.id   AF-A0A4Q1DC35-F1
#
_cell.length_a   1.000
_cell.length_b   1.000
_cell.length_c   1.000
_cell.angle_alpha   90.00
_cell.angle_beta   90.00
_cell.angle_gamma   90.00
#
_symmetry.space_group_name_H-M   'P 1'
#
loop_
_entity.id
_entity.type
_entity.pdbx_description
1 polymer ?
#
loop_
_entity_poly.entity_id
_entity_poly.type
_entity_poly.pdbx_seq_one_letter_code
_entity_poly.pdbx_strand_id
1 'polypeptide(L)' 'MKEIVITLDESCIERTGDLAKDYGKEGLLVKSVYPIGVITGTADDQTIEKLRTHKEVAQLKEEITVRVPNKNSKIQ' A
#
# COMPACT_ATOMS: atom_id res chain seq x y z
N MET A 1 4.70 9.84 -7.00
CA MET A 1 3.68 9.03 -6.31
C MET A 1 3.79 7.61 -6.83
N LYS A 2 3.90 6.65 -5.92
CA LYS A 2 4.09 5.22 -6.20
C LYS A 2 2.92 4.44 -5.61
N GLU A 3 2.46 3.40 -6.30
CA GLU A 3 1.54 2.44 -5.70
C GLU A 3 2.30 1.64 -4.65
N ILE A 4 1.70 1.47 -3.48
CA ILE A 4 2.27 0.73 -2.37
C ILE A 4 1.25 -0.22 -1.76
N VAL A 5 1.79 -1.31 -1.20
CA VAL A 5 1.08 -2.29 -0.39
C VAL A 5 1.72 -2.28 0.99
N ILE A 6 0.90 -2.01 2.00
CA ILE A 6 1.26 -2.01 3.40
C ILE A 6 0.63 -3.24 4.03
N THR A 7 1.45 -4.09 4.62
CA THR A 7 1.04 -5.22 5.45
C THR A 7 1.30 -4.86 6.90
N LEU A 8 0.27 -4.94 7.71
CA LEU A 8 0.31 -4.68 9.13
C LEU A 8 0.73 -5.92 9.92
N ASP A 9 1.21 -5.69 11.13
CA ASP A 9 1.42 -6.74 12.12
C ASP A 9 0.09 -7.43 12.50
N GLU A 10 0.16 -8.73 12.84
CA GLU A 10 -1.02 -9.52 13.23
C GLU A 10 -1.77 -8.91 14.43
N SER A 11 -1.03 -8.27 15.34
CA SER A 11 -1.58 -7.61 16.52
C SER A 11 -2.43 -6.38 16.18
N CYS A 12 -2.37 -5.91 14.93
CA CYS A 12 -3.03 -4.68 14.47
C CYS A 12 -4.16 -4.94 13.46
N ILE A 13 -4.52 -6.20 13.19
CA ILE A 13 -5.55 -6.55 12.20
C ILE A 13 -6.89 -5.88 12.50
N GLU A 14 -7.36 -5.90 13.75
CA GLU A 14 -8.62 -5.26 14.15
C GLU A 14 -8.60 -3.73 13.99
N ARG A 15 -7.40 -3.13 13.99
CA ARG A 15 -7.17 -1.69 13.85
C ARG A 15 -6.87 -1.25 12.42
N THR A 16 -6.91 -2.16 11.44
CA THR A 16 -6.55 -1.85 10.04
C THR A 16 -7.33 -0.65 9.48
N GLY A 17 -8.63 -0.56 9.79
CA GLY A 17 -9.47 0.55 9.32
C GLY A 17 -9.09 1.91 9.91
N ASP A 18 -8.66 1.96 11.17
CA ASP A 18 -8.23 3.19 11.82
C ASP A 18 -6.82 3.58 11.39
N LEU A 19 -5.90 2.62 11.27
CA LEU A 19 -4.56 2.84 10.74
C LEU A 19 -4.60 3.35 9.29
N ALA A 20 -5.51 2.84 8.46
CA ALA A 20 -5.69 3.37 7.11
C ALA A 20 -6.10 4.85 7.09
N LYS A 21 -6.95 5.29 8.03
CA LYS A 21 -7.32 6.71 8.16
C LYS A 21 -6.14 7.55 8.62
N ASP A 22 -5.35 7.06 9.56
CA ASP A 22 -4.19 7.77 10.09
C ASP A 22 -3.09 7.91 9.03
N TYR A 23 -2.76 6.83 8.32
CA TYR A 23 -1.88 6.89 7.15
C TYR A 23 -2.40 7.85 6.08
N GLY A 24 -3.73 7.92 5.93
CA GLY A 24 -4.39 8.90 5.07
C GLY A 24 -4.05 10.36 5.42
N LYS A 25 -4.00 10.68 6.72
CA LYS A 25 -3.59 12.01 7.20
C LYS A 25 -2.09 12.27 6.99
N GLU A 26 -1.29 11.21 6.96
CA GLU A 26 0.16 11.29 6.73
C GLU A 26 0.55 11.44 5.26
N GLY A 27 -0.42 11.33 4.33
CA GLY A 27 -0.21 11.51 2.90
C GLY A 27 -0.50 10.28 2.04
N LEU A 28 -0.95 9.17 2.63
CA LEU A 28 -1.37 7.99 1.88
C LEU A 28 -2.72 8.21 1.21
N LEU A 29 -2.77 8.11 -0.11
CA LEU A 29 -4.03 8.04 -0.84
C LEU A 29 -4.52 6.59 -0.81
N VAL A 30 -5.33 6.26 0.20
CA VAL A 30 -5.87 4.92 0.40
C VAL A 30 -6.77 4.51 -0.77
N LYS A 31 -6.44 3.40 -1.41
CA LYS A 31 -7.18 2.79 -2.52
C LYS A 31 -8.08 1.65 -2.03
N SER A 32 -7.56 0.80 -1.14
CA SER A 32 -8.33 -0.29 -0.55
C SER A 32 -7.80 -0.66 0.82
N VAL A 33 -8.71 -1.10 1.68
CA VAL A 33 -8.42 -1.59 3.02
C VAL A 33 -8.98 -3.00 3.13
N TYR A 34 -8.11 -3.96 3.39
CA TYR A 34 -8.48 -5.36 3.54
C TYR A 34 -8.46 -5.73 5.03
N PRO A 35 -9.52 -6.37 5.55
CA PRO A 35 -9.66 -6.71 6.96
C PRO A 35 -8.63 -7.74 7.48
N ILE A 36 -7.72 -8.20 6.62
CA ILE A 36 -6.62 -9.11 6.94
C ILE A 36 -5.31 -8.38 7.23
N GLY A 37 -5.35 -7.08 7.56
CA GLY A 37 -4.14 -6.29 7.83
C GLY A 37 -3.42 -5.80 6.57
N VAL A 38 -4.11 -5.61 5.45
CA VAL A 38 -3.49 -5.10 4.21
C VAL A 38 -4.14 -3.78 3.80
N ILE A 39 -3.33 -2.78 3.50
CA ILE A 39 -3.76 -1.48 2.99
C ILE A 39 -3.02 -1.21 1.68
N THR A 40 -3.75 -0.82 0.64
CA THR A 40 -3.15 -0.42 -0.63
C THR A 40 -3.47 1.04 -0.91
N GLY A 41 -2.55 1.73 -1.57
CA GLY A 41 -2.69 3.14 -1.85
C GLY A 41 -1.54 3.71 -2.66
N THR A 42 -1.57 5.01 -2.88
CA THR A 42 -0.45 5.74 -3.48
C THR A 42 0.14 6.74 -2.50
N ALA A 43 1.47 6.83 -2.47
CA ALA A 43 2.19 7.77 -1.61
C ALA A 43 3.41 8.35 -2.34
N ASP A 44 3.89 9.51 -1.91
CA ASP A 44 5.19 10.03 -2.31
C ASP A 44 6.33 9.38 -1.51
N ASP A 45 7.57 9.57 -1.94
CA ASP A 45 8.74 8.94 -1.33
C ASP A 45 8.93 9.33 0.15
N GLN A 46 8.64 10.58 0.54
CA GLN A 46 8.78 11.03 1.93
C GLN A 46 7.72 10.37 2.81
N THR A 47 6.49 10.26 2.30
CA THR A 47 5.39 9.55 2.98
C THR A 47 5.72 8.06 3.12
N ILE A 48 6.29 7.44 2.07
CA ILE A 48 6.72 6.02 2.12
C ILE A 48 7.77 5.81 3.20
N GLU A 49 8.78 6.68 3.29
CA GLU A 49 9.81 6.59 4.33
C GLU A 49 9.21 6.73 5.73
N LYS A 50 8.28 7.66 5.94
CA LYS A 50 7.57 7.80 7.24
C LYS A 50 6.78 6.54 7.59
N LEU A 51 5.97 6.03 6.65
CA LEU A 51 5.15 4.83 6.85
C LEU A 51 6.00 3.61 7.22
N ARG A 52 7.22 3.48 6.68
CA ARG A 52 8.16 2.40 7.03
C ARG A 52 8.65 2.45 8.49
N THR A 53 8.55 3.60 9.17
CA THR A 53 9.00 3.74 10.56
C THR A 53 7.94 3.36 11.61
N HIS A 54 6.68 3.19 11.18
CA HIS A 54 5.61 2.78 12.07
C HIS A 54 5.80 1.34 12.51
N LYS A 55 5.60 1.08 13.80
CA LYS A 55 5.82 -0.26 14.40
C LYS A 55 4.75 -1.25 13.96
N GLU A 56 3.59 -0.73 13.58
CA GLU A 56 2.44 -1.47 13.08
C GLU A 56 2.67 -2.00 11.65
N VAL A 57 3.65 -1.47 10.92
CA VAL A 57 3.96 -1.88 9.55
C VAL A 57 4.96 -3.03 9.57
N ALA A 58 4.45 -4.24 9.34
CA ALA A 58 5.29 -5.43 9.19
C ALA A 58 6.04 -5.43 7.85
N GLN A 59 5.40 -4.94 6.79
CA GLN A 59 6.01 -4.86 5.47
C GLN A 59 5.40 -3.73 4.65
N LEU A 60 6.24 -2.99 3.93
CA LEU A 60 5.81 -2.02 2.92
C LEU A 60 6.52 -2.33 1.61
N LYS A 61 5.74 -2.60 0.57
CA LYS A 61 6.24 -2.85 -0.79
C LYS A 61 5.72 -1.79 -1.73
N GLU A 62 6.61 -1.29 -2.58
CA GLU A 62 6.22 -0.53 -3.76
C GLU A 62 5.71 -1.52 -4.81
N GLU A 63 4.48 -1.34 -5.25
CA GLU A 63 3.93 -2.12 -6.35
C GLU A 63 4.63 -1.65 -7.62
N ILE A 64 5.55 -2.47 -8.11
CA ILE A 64 6.12 -2.26 -9.43
C ILE A 64 4.98 -2.59 -10.40
N THR A 65 4.33 -1.56 -10.95
CA THR A 65 3.40 -1.73 -12.06
C THR A 65 4.18 -2.30 -13.24
N VAL A 66 4.29 -3.63 -13.31
CA VAL A 66 4.79 -4.30 -14.50
C VAL A 66 3.70 -4.11 -15.53
N ARG A 67 3.89 -3.14 -16.44
CA ARG A 67 3.10 -3.06 -17.66
C ARG A 67 3.43 -4.31 -18.46
N VAL A 68 2.71 -5.40 -18.19
CA VAL A 68 2.74 -6.57 -19.06
C VAL A 68 2.16 -6.07 -20.38
N PRO A 69 2.93 -5.98 -21.47
CA PRO A 69 2.38 -5.57 -22.75
C PRO A 69 1.27 -6.57 -23.07
N ASN A 70 0.08 -6.03 -23.33
CA ASN A 70 -1.09 -6.83 -23.65
C ASN A 70 -0.69 -7.76 -24.79
N LYS A 71 -0.79 -9.08 -24.59
CA LYS A 71 -0.39 -10.13 -25.55
C LYS A 71 -1.38 -10.21 -26.73
N ASN A 72 -1.79 -9.05 -27.25
CA ASN A 72 -2.73 -8.92 -28.37
C ASN A 72 -2.15 -8.05 -29.51
N SER A 73 -0.82 -7.85 -29.53
CA SER A 73 -0.14 -7.51 -30.78
C SER A 73 -0.29 -8.68 -31.73
N LYS A 74 -1.27 -8.55 -32.63
CA LYS A 74 -1.60 -9.40 -33.78
C LYS A 74 -0.45 -10.31 -34.20
N ILE A 75 -0.69 -11.61 -34.12
CA ILE A 75 -0.04 -12.55 -35.02
C ILE A 75 -0.89 -12.52 -36.30
N GLN A 76 -0.36 -11.88 -37.34
CA GLN A 76 -0.77 -11.84 -38.76
C GLN A 76 -2.22 -11.47 -39.08
#